data_AF-A0A950MV65-F1
#
_entry.id   AF-A0A950MV65-F1
#
_cell.length_a   1.000
_cell.length_b   1.000
_cell.length_c   1.000
_cell.angle_alpha   90.00
_cell.angle_beta   90.00
_cell.angle_gamma   90.00
#
_symmetry.space_group_name_H-M   'P 1'
#
loop_
_entity.id
_entity.type
_entity.pdbx_description
1 polymer ?
#
loop_
_entity_poly.entity_id
_entity_poly.type
_entity_poly.pdbx_seq_one_letter_code
_entity_poly.pdbx_strand_id
1 'polypeptide(L)'
;MADTDTSVPAPEAAGTEGPAETQSIGAAPDPMAELAREAAEWKDRLLRSLAEMENLRRRTDKQIADERVYGIASFARDVLGVADNMRRALDAVTPELRESADSGVKALIEGVELTERELLKVLEKHGVKKLEPLGGKFDPNLHQAMYEVPDPSVPSGTVAQVMQAGYTIGDRVLRPAMVAVTKGGPKAAAAPANDNAGEDDRGQSSDI
;
A
#
# COMPACT_ATOMS: atom_id res chain seq x y z
N MET A 1 -97.17 62.89 -23.84
CA MET A 1 -97.67 64.10 -23.14
C MET A 1 -97.60 63.77 -21.66
N ALA A 2 -96.74 64.32 -20.81
CA ALA A 2 -95.75 65.39 -20.91
C ALA A 2 -94.79 65.24 -19.68
N ASP A 3 -93.49 65.51 -19.90
CA ASP A 3 -92.50 66.22 -19.05
C ASP A 3 -92.33 65.83 -17.55
N THR A 4 -91.19 65.29 -17.07
CA THR A 4 -89.92 65.94 -16.61
C THR A 4 -90.16 67.03 -15.55
N ASP A 5 -89.44 67.20 -14.43
CA ASP A 5 -88.01 67.05 -14.13
C ASP A 5 -87.75 67.31 -12.61
N THR A 6 -86.54 66.93 -12.14
CA THR A 6 -85.71 67.50 -11.04
C THR A 6 -86.22 67.52 -9.57
N SER A 7 -85.42 67.36 -8.51
CA SER A 7 -83.98 67.59 -8.33
C SER A 7 -83.42 66.86 -7.09
N VAL A 8 -82.18 66.37 -7.22
CA VAL A 8 -81.24 66.05 -6.13
C VAL A 8 -80.48 67.33 -5.76
N PRO A 9 -79.97 67.47 -4.52
CA PRO A 9 -78.52 67.71 -4.44
C PRO A 9 -77.83 66.99 -3.25
N ALA A 10 -76.65 66.44 -3.54
CA ALA A 10 -75.48 66.43 -2.65
C ALA A 10 -74.51 67.52 -3.18
N PRO A 11 -73.70 68.19 -2.34
CA PRO A 11 -72.26 67.86 -2.18
C PRO A 11 -71.77 68.15 -0.73
N GLU A 12 -70.59 67.78 -0.20
CA GLU A 12 -69.16 68.02 -0.50
C GLU A 12 -68.34 66.98 0.34
N ALA A 13 -67.32 66.23 -0.10
CA ALA A 13 -65.99 66.55 -0.64
C ALA A 13 -64.97 67.16 0.35
N ALA A 14 -63.94 66.38 0.74
CA ALA A 14 -62.49 66.68 0.59
C ALA A 14 -61.55 66.26 1.75
N GLY A 15 -60.42 65.60 1.39
CA GLY A 15 -59.12 65.59 2.08
C GLY A 15 -58.93 64.53 3.16
N THR A 16 -57.97 63.60 3.10
CA THR A 16 -56.53 63.90 3.05
C THR A 16 -55.74 62.65 2.61
N GLU A 17 -54.81 62.83 1.66
CA GLU A 17 -53.76 61.88 1.29
C GLU A 17 -52.64 61.84 2.35
N GLY A 18 -51.94 60.71 2.49
CA GLY A 18 -50.52 60.72 2.85
C GLY A 18 -50.03 59.60 3.79
N PRO A 19 -48.79 59.13 3.62
CA PRO A 19 -48.37 57.76 3.88
C PRO A 19 -47.73 57.56 5.26
N ALA A 20 -47.87 56.36 5.83
CA ALA A 20 -47.05 55.92 6.95
C ALA A 20 -46.37 54.61 6.58
N GLU A 21 -45.10 54.73 6.23
CA GLU A 21 -44.15 53.65 6.04
C GLU A 21 -43.97 52.82 7.33
N THR A 22 -43.57 51.58 7.08
CA THR A 22 -42.76 50.75 7.98
C THR A 22 -43.46 50.21 9.22
N GLN A 23 -43.87 48.94 9.11
CA GLN A 23 -43.23 47.92 9.93
C GLN A 23 -43.13 46.64 9.11
N SER A 24 -41.93 46.41 8.57
CA SER A 24 -41.39 45.08 8.38
C SER A 24 -41.55 44.34 9.72
N ILE A 25 -42.67 43.65 9.89
CA ILE A 25 -42.74 42.56 10.84
C ILE A 25 -41.79 41.54 10.25
N GLY A 26 -40.54 41.55 10.72
CA GLY A 26 -39.60 40.48 10.43
C GLY A 26 -40.34 39.19 10.71
N ALA A 27 -40.61 38.44 9.65
CA ALA A 27 -41.35 37.20 9.74
C ALA A 27 -40.64 36.37 10.80
N ALA A 28 -41.30 36.18 11.94
CA ALA A 28 -40.85 35.21 12.92
C ALA A 28 -40.65 33.91 12.12
N PRO A 29 -39.49 33.26 12.24
CA PRO A 29 -39.21 32.08 11.44
C PRO A 29 -40.35 31.07 11.65
N ASP A 30 -40.91 30.58 10.53
CA ASP A 30 -42.00 29.60 10.58
C ASP A 30 -41.50 28.39 11.37
N PRO A 31 -42.13 28.02 12.49
CA PRO A 31 -41.68 26.90 13.31
C PRO A 31 -41.59 25.60 12.49
N MET A 32 -42.43 25.42 11.47
CA MET A 32 -42.31 24.26 10.57
C MET A 32 -41.04 24.30 9.72
N ALA A 33 -40.60 25.48 9.28
CA ALA A 33 -39.37 25.63 8.51
C ALA A 33 -38.12 25.42 9.37
N GLU A 34 -38.11 25.87 10.63
CA GLU A 34 -37.04 25.59 11.58
C GLU A 34 -36.92 24.09 11.88
N LEU A 35 -38.05 23.42 12.21
CA LEU A 35 -38.07 21.98 12.42
C LEU A 35 -37.60 21.20 11.18
N ALA A 36 -37.97 21.62 9.97
CA ALA A 36 -37.52 20.99 8.73
C ALA A 36 -36.01 21.17 8.50
N ARG A 37 -35.45 22.34 8.86
CA ARG A 37 -34.00 22.59 8.79
C ARG A 37 -33.25 21.73 9.78
N GLU A 38 -33.69 21.67 11.04
CA GLU A 38 -33.11 20.81 12.06
C GLU A 38 -33.17 19.33 11.65
N ALA A 39 -34.31 18.86 11.12
CA ALA A 39 -34.44 17.49 10.62
C ALA A 39 -33.46 17.20 9.47
N ALA A 40 -33.24 18.16 8.56
CA ALA A 40 -32.26 18.03 7.49
C ALA A 40 -30.82 18.01 8.03
N GLU A 41 -30.48 18.87 8.99
CA GLU A 41 -29.18 18.90 9.65
C GLU A 41 -28.88 17.59 10.40
N TRP A 42 -29.85 17.07 11.16
CA TRP A 42 -29.72 15.78 11.85
C TRP A 42 -29.62 14.61 10.88
N LYS A 43 -30.36 14.63 9.77
CA LYS A 43 -30.27 13.62 8.71
C LYS A 43 -28.90 13.64 8.04
N ASP A 44 -28.36 14.81 7.71
CA ASP A 44 -27.01 14.92 7.14
C ASP A 44 -25.96 14.40 8.13
N ARG A 45 -26.06 14.79 9.41
CA ARG A 45 -25.17 14.32 10.47
C ARG A 45 -25.23 12.80 10.64
N LEU A 46 -26.43 12.22 10.58
CA LEU A 46 -26.62 10.77 10.64
C LEU A 46 -26.03 10.05 9.43
N LEU A 47 -26.27 10.55 8.22
CA LEU A 47 -25.71 9.96 7.00
C LEU A 47 -24.18 10.02 7.00
N ARG A 48 -23.62 11.13 7.46
CA ARG A 48 -22.17 11.30 7.62
C ARG A 48 -21.59 10.34 8.67
N SER A 49 -22.22 10.23 9.84
CA SER A 49 -21.74 9.31 10.87
C SER A 49 -21.83 7.85 10.45
N LEU A 50 -22.88 7.46 9.72
CA LEU A 50 -22.99 6.12 9.14
C LEU A 50 -21.89 5.86 8.10
N ALA A 51 -21.58 6.83 7.25
CA ALA A 51 -20.49 6.71 6.30
C ALA A 51 -19.12 6.60 6.98
N GLU A 52 -18.87 7.39 8.03
CA GLU A 52 -17.66 7.31 8.85
C GLU A 52 -17.52 5.95 9.55
N MET A 53 -18.63 5.42 10.09
CA MET A 53 -18.65 4.08 10.71
C MET A 53 -18.35 2.97 9.70
N GLU A 54 -18.92 3.04 8.50
CA GLU A 54 -18.65 2.05 7.44
C GLU A 54 -17.19 2.11 6.99
N ASN A 55 -16.63 3.31 6.82
CA ASN A 55 -15.22 3.51 6.50
C ASN A 55 -14.30 2.99 7.62
N LEU A 56 -14.65 3.25 8.88
CA LEU A 56 -13.93 2.74 10.03
C LEU A 56 -13.96 1.21 10.05
N ARG A 57 -15.14 0.60 9.87
CA ARG A 57 -15.29 -0.85 9.82
C ARG A 57 -14.40 -1.47 8.76
N ARG A 58 -14.46 -0.99 7.52
CA ARG A 58 -13.61 -1.47 6.42
C ARG A 58 -12.12 -1.34 6.72
N ARG A 59 -11.72 -0.21 7.32
CA ARG A 59 -10.32 0.01 7.72
C ARG A 59 -9.89 -0.97 8.81
N THR A 60 -10.72 -1.16 9.82
CA THR A 60 -10.44 -2.07 10.94
C THR A 60 -10.38 -3.52 10.46
N ASP A 61 -11.29 -3.94 9.58
CA ASP A 61 -11.27 -5.29 9.01
C ASP A 61 -9.95 -5.57 8.26
N LYS A 62 -9.46 -4.59 7.49
CA LYS A 62 -8.14 -4.68 6.85
C LYS A 62 -7.00 -4.74 7.87
N GLN A 63 -7.03 -3.90 8.90
CA GLN A 63 -6.01 -3.91 9.97
C GLN A 63 -5.98 -5.25 10.71
N ILE A 64 -7.14 -5.85 11.02
CA ILE A 64 -7.23 -7.16 11.66
C ILE A 64 -6.68 -8.25 10.73
N ALA A 65 -6.98 -8.19 9.44
CA ALA A 65 -6.43 -9.14 8.46
C ALA A 65 -4.91 -9.03 8.38
N ASP A 66 -4.38 -7.82 8.28
CA ASP A 66 -2.94 -7.55 8.28
C ASP A 66 -2.29 -8.01 9.60
N GLU A 67 -2.88 -7.71 10.74
CA GLU A 67 -2.34 -8.09 12.05
C GLU A 67 -2.35 -9.61 12.28
N ARG A 68 -3.32 -10.36 11.71
CA ARG A 68 -3.30 -11.82 11.73
C ARG A 68 -2.13 -12.42 10.96
N VAL A 69 -1.77 -11.82 9.83
CA VAL A 69 -0.66 -12.30 9.00
C VAL A 69 0.69 -11.83 9.55
N TYR A 70 0.77 -10.57 9.98
CA TYR A 70 2.02 -9.91 10.31
C TYR A 70 2.29 -9.78 11.81
N GLY A 71 1.35 -10.13 12.69
CA GLY A 71 1.51 -10.02 14.15
C GLY A 71 2.65 -10.88 14.70
N ILE A 72 2.96 -12.00 14.04
CA ILE A 72 4.09 -12.87 14.40
C ILE A 72 5.44 -12.40 13.82
N ALA A 73 5.48 -11.29 13.08
CA ALA A 73 6.67 -10.90 12.32
C ALA A 73 7.90 -10.62 13.21
N SER A 74 7.71 -9.98 14.36
CA SER A 74 8.79 -9.74 15.33
C SER A 74 9.31 -11.06 15.91
N PHE A 75 8.40 -11.91 16.39
CA PHE A 75 8.72 -13.22 16.92
C PHE A 75 9.46 -14.08 15.89
N ALA A 76 8.95 -14.15 14.65
CA ALA A 76 9.60 -14.88 13.57
C ALA A 76 11.01 -14.35 13.30
N ARG A 77 11.24 -13.03 13.33
CA ARG A 77 12.57 -12.43 13.18
C ARG A 77 13.54 -12.90 14.27
N ASP A 78 13.09 -12.94 15.53
CA ASP A 78 13.95 -13.37 16.64
C ASP A 78 14.27 -14.87 16.56
N VAL A 79 13.27 -15.69 16.17
CA VAL A 79 13.44 -17.13 15.95
C VAL A 79 14.41 -17.42 14.80
N LEU A 80 14.39 -16.62 13.73
CA LEU A 80 15.37 -16.73 12.64
C LEU A 80 16.81 -16.54 13.14
N GLY A 81 17.04 -15.72 14.17
CA GLY A 81 18.36 -15.59 14.80
C GLY A 81 18.81 -16.89 15.48
N VAL A 82 17.88 -17.65 16.06
CA VAL A 82 18.17 -18.97 16.64
C VAL A 82 18.51 -19.98 15.54
N ALA A 83 17.76 -19.99 14.44
CA ALA A 83 18.04 -20.84 13.28
C ALA A 83 19.43 -20.56 12.68
N ASP A 84 19.81 -19.28 12.54
CA ASP A 84 21.14 -18.90 12.06
C ASP A 84 22.26 -19.36 12.99
N ASN A 85 22.04 -19.35 14.30
CA ASN A 85 23.02 -19.85 15.27
C ASN A 85 23.17 -21.37 15.20
N MET A 86 22.07 -22.10 15.03
CA MET A 86 22.11 -23.54 14.76
C MET A 86 22.91 -23.81 13.49
N ARG A 87 22.65 -23.05 12.42
CA ARG A 87 23.39 -23.17 11.15
C ARG A 87 24.88 -22.87 11.33
N ARG A 88 25.23 -21.80 12.04
CA ARG A 88 26.62 -21.46 12.36
C ARG A 88 27.31 -22.57 13.15
N ALA A 89 26.62 -23.20 14.09
CA ALA A 89 27.16 -24.32 14.85
C ALA A 89 27.42 -25.55 13.95
N LEU A 90 26.52 -25.83 13.01
CA LEU A 90 26.69 -26.90 12.01
C LEU A 90 27.84 -26.59 11.05
N ASP A 91 27.92 -25.36 10.54
CA ASP A 91 28.98 -24.93 9.61
C ASP A 91 30.37 -24.92 10.27
N ALA A 92 30.44 -24.77 11.60
CA ALA A 92 31.69 -24.87 12.36
C ALA A 92 32.24 -26.31 12.43
N VAL A 93 31.40 -27.33 12.17
CA VAL A 93 31.84 -28.73 12.10
C VAL A 93 32.41 -28.98 10.70
N THR A 94 33.74 -28.99 10.59
CA THR A 94 34.40 -29.30 9.32
C THR A 94 34.13 -30.74 8.88
N PRO A 95 34.22 -31.05 7.57
CA PRO A 95 34.06 -32.41 7.07
C PRO A 95 35.00 -33.41 7.78
N GLU A 96 36.24 -33.00 8.03
CA GLU A 96 37.27 -33.79 8.73
C GLU A 96 36.85 -34.10 10.18
N LEU A 97 36.35 -33.09 10.90
CA LEU A 97 35.82 -33.26 12.25
C LEU A 97 34.62 -34.20 12.23
N ARG A 98 33.71 -34.04 11.27
CA ARG A 98 32.53 -34.90 11.13
C ARG A 98 32.90 -36.35 10.82
N GLU A 99 33.92 -36.61 10.02
CA GLU A 99 34.39 -37.96 9.72
C GLU A 99 35.09 -38.62 10.92
N SER A 100 35.96 -37.86 11.60
CA SER A 100 36.70 -38.33 12.79
C SER A 100 35.82 -38.45 14.04
N ALA A 101 34.62 -37.88 14.04
CA ALA A 101 33.72 -37.87 15.18
C ALA A 101 33.18 -39.28 15.50
N ASP A 102 33.05 -39.54 16.81
CA ASP A 102 32.40 -40.74 17.31
C ASP A 102 30.91 -40.78 16.91
N SER A 103 30.33 -41.98 16.93
CA SER A 103 28.93 -42.20 16.53
C SER A 103 27.92 -41.33 17.29
N GLY A 104 28.15 -41.08 18.60
CA GLY A 104 27.30 -40.22 19.41
C GLY A 104 27.32 -38.75 18.96
N VAL A 105 28.48 -38.24 18.55
CA VAL A 105 28.63 -36.86 18.06
C VAL A 105 28.02 -36.71 16.67
N LYS A 106 28.20 -37.71 15.79
CA LYS A 106 27.53 -37.76 14.48
C LYS A 106 26.00 -37.73 14.62
N ALA A 107 25.44 -38.53 15.51
CA ALA A 107 24.01 -38.55 15.79
C ALA A 107 23.50 -37.20 16.35
N LEU A 108 24.30 -36.52 17.18
CA LEU A 108 23.97 -35.18 17.66
C LEU A 108 23.93 -34.16 16.52
N ILE A 109 24.92 -34.15 15.63
CA ILE A 109 24.96 -33.26 14.45
C ILE A 109 23.72 -33.46 13.59
N GLU A 110 23.38 -34.71 13.27
CA GLU A 110 22.17 -35.05 12.52
C GLU A 110 20.89 -34.61 13.23
N GLY A 111 20.83 -34.76 14.55
CA GLY A 111 19.70 -34.30 15.37
C GLY A 111 19.52 -32.78 15.32
N VAL A 112 20.62 -32.02 15.35
CA VAL A 112 20.60 -30.56 15.19
C VAL A 112 20.17 -30.17 13.77
N GLU A 113 20.69 -30.84 12.72
CA GLU A 113 20.28 -30.62 11.33
C GLU A 113 18.79 -30.92 11.10
N LEU A 114 18.25 -31.95 11.75
CA LEU A 114 16.82 -32.27 11.67
C LEU A 114 15.98 -31.21 12.37
N THR A 115 16.43 -30.74 13.53
CA THR A 115 15.75 -29.70 14.31
C THR A 115 15.73 -28.35 13.57
N GLU A 116 16.86 -27.96 12.96
CA GLU A 116 16.93 -26.76 12.10
C GLU A 116 15.92 -26.86 10.95
N ARG A 117 15.88 -28.01 10.26
CA ARG A 117 14.94 -28.21 9.16
C ARG A 117 13.48 -28.16 9.60
N GLU A 118 13.13 -28.76 10.73
CA GLU A 118 11.77 -28.70 11.25
C GLU A 118 11.38 -27.27 11.67
N LEU A 119 12.30 -26.53 12.29
CA LEU A 119 12.09 -25.12 12.62
C LEU A 119 11.75 -24.29 11.38
N LEU A 120 12.52 -24.46 10.30
CA LEU A 120 12.26 -23.76 9.03
C LEU A 120 10.92 -24.16 8.42
N LYS A 121 10.56 -25.46 8.44
CA LYS A 121 9.24 -25.92 7.98
C LYS A 121 8.08 -25.33 8.76
N VAL A 122 8.23 -25.17 10.08
CA VAL A 122 7.21 -24.52 10.91
C VAL A 122 7.05 -23.05 10.53
N LEU A 123 8.17 -22.34 10.33
CA LEU A 123 8.13 -20.96 9.85
C LEU A 123 7.45 -20.84 8.48
N GLU A 124 7.74 -21.75 7.54
CA GLU A 124 7.09 -21.81 6.23
C GLU A 124 5.57 -22.01 6.31
N LYS A 125 5.10 -22.88 7.21
CA LYS A 125 3.64 -23.06 7.46
C LYS A 125 2.96 -21.77 7.91
N HIS A 126 3.68 -20.89 8.61
CA HIS A 126 3.20 -19.58 9.03
C HIS A 126 3.46 -18.47 8.01
N GLY A 127 3.82 -18.83 6.77
CA GLY A 127 3.98 -17.88 5.67
C GLY A 127 5.36 -17.22 5.60
N VAL A 128 6.32 -17.68 6.41
CA VAL A 128 7.71 -17.19 6.38
C VAL A 128 8.50 -17.98 5.35
N LYS A 129 8.94 -17.33 4.27
CA LYS A 129 9.67 -17.98 3.17
C LYS A 129 11.12 -17.55 3.14
N LYS A 130 12.01 -18.50 2.88
CA LYS A 130 13.43 -18.24 2.67
C LYS A 130 13.66 -17.63 1.29
N LEU A 131 14.49 -16.60 1.22
CA LEU A 131 14.99 -16.03 -0.03
C LEU A 131 16.22 -16.80 -0.49
N GLU A 132 16.23 -17.26 -1.74
CA GLU A 132 17.36 -17.93 -2.38
C GLU A 132 17.91 -17.06 -3.51
N PRO A 133 18.67 -16.00 -3.19
CA PRO A 133 19.11 -15.04 -4.20
C PRO A 133 20.36 -15.48 -4.96
N LEU A 134 20.99 -16.61 -4.60
CA LEU A 134 22.25 -17.08 -5.18
C LEU A 134 22.14 -17.23 -6.71
N GLY A 135 23.04 -16.59 -7.45
CA GLY A 135 23.05 -16.59 -8.92
C GLY A 135 21.94 -15.75 -9.56
N GLY A 136 21.04 -15.16 -8.77
CA GLY A 136 19.99 -14.26 -9.23
C GLY A 136 20.46 -12.80 -9.34
N LYS A 137 19.60 -11.97 -9.93
CA LYS A 137 19.81 -10.51 -9.98
C LYS A 137 19.63 -9.90 -8.59
N PHE A 138 20.49 -8.95 -8.24
CA PHE A 138 20.32 -8.17 -7.01
C PHE A 138 19.06 -7.29 -7.06
N ASP A 139 18.22 -7.40 -6.02
CA ASP A 139 17.07 -6.54 -5.77
C ASP A 139 17.28 -5.80 -4.44
N PRO A 140 17.39 -4.46 -4.44
CA PRO A 140 17.54 -3.66 -3.22
C PRO A 140 16.41 -3.82 -2.20
N ASN A 141 15.21 -4.23 -2.63
CA ASN A 141 14.08 -4.42 -1.72
C ASN A 141 14.22 -5.71 -0.90
N LEU A 142 14.85 -6.73 -1.47
CA LEU A 142 14.95 -8.07 -0.87
C LEU A 142 16.35 -8.37 -0.33
N HIS A 143 17.37 -7.68 -0.84
CA HIS A 143 18.78 -8.00 -0.60
C HIS A 143 19.55 -6.79 -0.08
N GLN A 144 20.54 -7.05 0.76
CA GLN A 144 21.51 -6.09 1.26
C GLN A 144 22.90 -6.49 0.76
N ALA A 145 23.46 -5.71 -0.16
CA ALA A 145 24.81 -5.94 -0.68
C ALA A 145 25.84 -5.52 0.37
N MET A 146 26.66 -6.47 0.83
CA MET A 146 27.70 -6.22 1.82
C MET A 146 29.02 -5.79 1.19
N TYR A 147 29.39 -6.43 0.09
CA TYR A 147 30.59 -6.11 -0.69
C TYR A 147 30.46 -6.62 -2.12
N GLU A 148 31.38 -6.13 -2.95
CA GLU A 148 31.49 -6.50 -4.35
C GLU A 148 32.64 -7.50 -4.54
N VAL A 149 32.40 -8.56 -5.32
CA VAL A 149 33.41 -9.56 -5.70
C VAL A 149 33.76 -9.38 -7.17
N PRO A 150 35.04 -9.21 -7.54
CA PRO A 150 35.46 -9.19 -8.93
C PRO A 150 35.26 -10.56 -9.57
N ASP A 151 34.31 -10.67 -10.49
CA ASP A 151 34.11 -11.88 -11.30
C ASP A 151 33.80 -11.46 -12.75
N PRO A 152 34.72 -11.71 -13.70
CA PRO A 152 34.50 -11.39 -15.11
C PRO A 152 33.55 -12.35 -15.83
N SER A 153 33.19 -13.48 -15.21
CA SER A 153 32.41 -14.57 -15.83
C SER A 153 30.90 -14.35 -15.72
N VAL A 154 30.47 -13.53 -14.77
CA VAL A 154 29.06 -13.33 -14.40
C VAL A 154 28.71 -11.85 -14.54
N PRO A 155 27.51 -11.47 -15.05
CA PRO A 155 27.14 -10.07 -15.21
C PRO A 155 27.19 -9.28 -13.90
N SER A 156 27.55 -8.00 -13.98
CA SER A 156 27.56 -7.12 -12.81
C SER A 156 26.18 -7.00 -12.17
N GLY A 157 26.14 -6.97 -10.83
CA GLY A 157 24.89 -6.92 -10.06
C GLY A 157 24.20 -8.28 -9.89
N THR A 158 24.93 -9.37 -10.13
CA THR A 158 24.48 -10.73 -9.81
C THR A 158 24.94 -11.10 -8.40
N VAL A 159 24.11 -11.84 -7.66
CA VAL A 159 24.45 -12.31 -6.32
C VAL A 159 25.43 -13.48 -6.43
N ALA A 160 26.69 -13.22 -6.07
CA ALA A 160 27.78 -14.19 -6.09
C ALA A 160 27.72 -15.16 -4.91
N GLN A 161 27.39 -14.65 -3.72
CA GLN A 161 27.37 -15.41 -2.49
C GLN A 161 26.31 -14.88 -1.53
N VAL A 162 25.71 -15.78 -0.77
CA VAL A 162 24.78 -15.44 0.32
C VAL A 162 25.50 -15.67 1.64
N MET A 163 25.71 -14.60 2.41
CA MET A 163 26.34 -14.68 3.73
C MET A 163 25.32 -14.96 4.84
N GLN A 164 24.14 -14.37 4.71
CA GLN A 164 23.03 -14.61 5.60
C GLN A 164 21.75 -14.68 4.79
N ALA A 165 20.99 -15.76 4.98
CA ALA A 165 19.73 -15.96 4.27
C ALA A 165 18.73 -14.84 4.61
N GLY A 166 18.01 -14.36 3.59
CA GLY A 166 16.89 -13.44 3.78
C GLY A 166 15.58 -14.20 3.97
N TYR A 167 14.59 -13.55 4.57
CA TYR A 167 13.27 -14.13 4.78
C TYR A 167 12.16 -13.11 4.57
N THR A 168 11.05 -13.55 3.99
CA THR A 168 9.81 -12.77 3.81
C THR A 168 8.66 -13.41 4.57
N ILE A 169 7.66 -12.62 4.95
CA ILE A 169 6.38 -13.10 5.48
C ILE A 169 5.28 -12.55 4.57
N GLY A 170 4.54 -13.44 3.90
CA GLY A 170 3.61 -13.01 2.85
C GLY A 170 4.32 -12.13 1.82
N ASP A 171 3.89 -10.87 1.70
CA ASP A 171 4.44 -9.90 0.74
C ASP A 171 5.49 -8.94 1.37
N ARG A 172 5.80 -9.07 2.66
CA ARG A 172 6.72 -8.17 3.38
C ARG A 172 8.05 -8.85 3.70
N VAL A 173 9.13 -8.10 3.62
CA VAL A 173 10.47 -8.56 4.03
C VAL A 173 10.59 -8.54 5.56
N LEU A 174 10.92 -9.69 6.16
CA LEU A 174 11.24 -9.78 7.59
C LEU A 174 12.69 -9.37 7.85
N ARG A 175 13.59 -9.88 7.01
CA ARG A 175 15.04 -9.64 7.03
C ARG A 175 15.57 -9.75 5.60
N PRO A 176 16.33 -8.76 5.09
CA PRO A 176 16.95 -8.87 3.78
C PRO A 176 18.05 -9.94 3.77
N ALA A 177 18.29 -10.54 2.61
CA ALA A 177 19.43 -11.43 2.45
C ALA A 177 20.72 -10.61 2.38
N MET A 178 21.71 -10.92 3.22
CA MET A 178 23.03 -10.30 3.08
C MET A 178 23.84 -11.06 2.05
N VAL A 179 24.21 -10.36 0.98
CA VAL A 179 24.80 -10.94 -0.21
C VAL A 179 26.07 -10.22 -0.64
N ALA A 180 26.96 -10.95 -1.28
CA ALA A 180 28.05 -10.39 -2.07
C ALA A 180 27.59 -10.33 -3.53
N VAL A 181 27.81 -9.19 -4.19
CA VAL A 181 27.41 -8.99 -5.60
C VAL A 181 28.63 -8.92 -6.51
N THR A 182 28.48 -9.30 -7.77
CA THR A 182 29.59 -9.30 -8.73
C THR A 182 29.87 -7.90 -9.30
N LYS A 183 31.15 -7.59 -9.45
CA LYS A 183 31.67 -6.41 -10.15
C LYS A 183 32.56 -6.86 -11.31
N GLY A 184 31.98 -7.03 -12.49
CA GLY A 184 32.67 -7.49 -13.70
C GLY A 184 31.73 -8.23 -14.66
N GLY A 185 32.14 -8.50 -15.91
CA GLY A 185 31.40 -9.33 -16.89
C GLY A 185 30.30 -8.63 -17.70
N PRO A 186 30.09 -8.97 -19.00
CA PRO A 186 29.45 -8.11 -19.98
C PRO A 186 28.02 -7.72 -19.61
N LYS A 187 27.75 -6.42 -19.73
CA LYS A 187 26.45 -5.77 -19.66
C LYS A 187 25.42 -6.60 -20.44
N ALA A 188 24.40 -7.14 -19.77
CA ALA A 188 23.20 -7.59 -20.44
C ALA A 188 22.72 -6.43 -21.32
N ALA A 189 22.71 -6.64 -22.64
CA ALA A 189 22.38 -5.63 -23.62
C ALA A 189 21.12 -4.90 -23.16
N ALA A 190 21.25 -3.59 -22.94
CA ALA A 190 20.08 -2.74 -22.84
C ALA A 190 19.28 -2.98 -24.13
N ALA A 191 18.01 -3.38 -23.97
CA ALA A 191 17.10 -3.53 -25.08
C ALA A 191 17.23 -2.31 -26.01
N PRO A 192 17.35 -2.49 -27.33
CA PRO A 192 17.46 -1.34 -28.22
C PRO A 192 16.20 -0.51 -28.06
N ALA A 193 16.39 0.75 -27.66
CA ALA A 193 15.39 1.77 -27.83
C ALA A 193 14.99 1.76 -29.31
N ASN A 194 13.70 1.60 -29.56
CA ASN A 194 13.15 1.52 -30.90
C ASN A 194 13.18 2.93 -31.50
N ASP A 195 14.34 3.35 -32.01
CA ASP A 195 14.49 4.55 -32.83
C ASP A 195 13.88 4.26 -34.21
N ASN A 196 12.57 4.43 -34.32
CA ASN A 196 11.88 4.45 -35.60
C ASN A 196 12.17 5.82 -36.25
N ALA A 197 13.34 5.92 -36.89
CA ALA A 197 13.69 6.98 -37.82
C ALA A 197 13.84 6.37 -39.22
N GLY A 198 12.95 6.79 -40.12
CA GLY A 198 12.85 6.40 -41.52
C GLY A 198 11.49 6.90 -42.01
N GLU A 199 11.33 8.16 -42.43
CA GLU A 199 11.91 8.79 -43.62
C GLU A 199 11.51 8.04 -44.91
N ASP A 200 10.25 8.25 -45.30
CA ASP A 200 9.76 8.06 -46.66
C ASP A 200 8.96 9.33 -47.06
N ASP A 201 9.68 10.35 -47.55
CA ASP A 201 9.10 11.33 -48.46
C ASP A 201 10.10 11.68 -49.56
N ARG A 202 10.21 10.77 -50.54
CA ARG A 202 10.77 11.09 -51.86
C ARG A 202 9.62 11.37 -52.83
N GLY A 203 8.96 12.51 -52.64
CA GLY A 203 8.14 13.14 -53.68
C GLY A 203 9.02 13.78 -54.76
N GLN A 204 9.42 13.01 -55.77
CA GLN A 204 9.80 13.55 -57.08
C GLN A 204 8.72 13.19 -58.10
N SER A 205 8.02 14.20 -58.62
CA SER A 205 7.62 14.28 -60.03
C SER A 205 7.08 15.68 -60.31
N SER A 206 7.99 16.54 -60.76
CA SER A 206 7.67 17.61 -61.70
C SER A 206 7.48 17.01 -63.09
N ASP A 207 6.66 17.71 -63.90
CA ASP A 207 6.48 17.59 -65.35
C ASP A 207 5.44 16.57 -65.87
N ILE A 208 4.18 17.02 -66.02
CA ILE A 208 3.50 17.38 -67.29
C ILE A 208 2.06 17.84 -67.00
#